data_AF-A0A0R0EII6-F1
#
_entry.id   AF-A0A0R0EII6-F1
#
_cell.length_a   1.000
_cell.length_b   1.000
_cell.length_c   1.000
_cell.angle_alpha   90.00
_cell.angle_beta   90.00
_cell.angle_gamma   90.00
#
_symmetry.space_group_name_H-M   'P 1'
#
loop_
_entity.id
_entity.type
_entity.pdbx_description
1 polymer ?
#
loop_
_entity_poly.entity_id
_entity_poly.type
_entity_poly.pdbx_seq_one_letter_code
_entity_poly.pdbx_strand_id
1 'polypeptide(L)'
;MNNQDGKPVTQPDKSRIVPMAIIFVVLCGSSFHMGIIFCSEKDKFLSIYSEKSIESHKESSIIPLQIKYISYPKCSIDFQDYTPCTDPRRWKKYISYRHTLLERHCPPKLERKDCLVPPPDGYKLPIRWPKSRDECWYNNVPNEWINKQKSNQHWLKKEGEKFIFPGGGTMFPNGVAKYVDLMQDLIPEMKDGTIRTAIYTRCGGWMQRNKVTIEASIILVFGKTNTSPKSLKCTTNLSLANKPATIIS
;
A
#
# COMPACT_ATOMS: atom_id res chain seq x y z
N MET A 1 -74.05 12.92 -30.70
CA MET A 1 -73.84 13.99 -29.71
C MET A 1 -72.47 13.82 -29.09
N ASN A 2 -71.68 14.88 -29.05
CA ASN A 2 -70.38 14.93 -28.37
C ASN A 2 -70.58 14.78 -26.86
N ASN A 3 -69.77 13.95 -26.21
CA ASN A 3 -69.33 14.24 -24.85
C ASN A 3 -67.89 13.73 -24.71
N GLN A 4 -66.95 14.67 -24.71
CA GLN A 4 -65.59 14.44 -24.25
C GLN A 4 -65.58 14.73 -22.75
N ASP A 5 -65.67 13.70 -21.93
CA ASP A 5 -65.51 13.86 -20.49
C ASP A 5 -64.02 13.98 -20.16
N GLY A 6 -63.64 15.21 -19.79
CA GLY A 6 -62.32 15.61 -19.36
C GLY A 6 -61.86 14.85 -18.12
N LYS A 7 -60.61 14.42 -18.19
CA LYS A 7 -59.80 13.78 -17.15
C LYS A 7 -59.72 14.68 -15.89
N PRO A 8 -60.13 14.21 -14.70
CA PRO A 8 -59.72 14.86 -13.46
C PRO A 8 -58.27 14.45 -13.17
N VAL A 9 -57.34 15.37 -13.41
CA VAL A 9 -56.00 15.31 -12.81
C VAL A 9 -56.21 15.62 -11.33
N THR A 10 -56.23 14.58 -10.49
CA THR A 10 -56.30 14.72 -9.04
C THR A 10 -55.10 15.54 -8.57
N GLN A 11 -55.35 16.80 -8.22
CA GLN A 11 -54.38 17.66 -7.55
C GLN A 11 -53.93 16.94 -6.27
N PRO A 12 -52.62 16.74 -6.06
CA PRO A 12 -52.14 16.14 -4.82
C PRO A 12 -52.56 17.04 -3.66
N ASP A 13 -53.34 16.47 -2.75
CA ASP A 13 -53.90 17.15 -1.60
C ASP A 13 -52.77 17.82 -0.80
N LYS A 14 -52.70 19.15 -0.86
CA LYS A 14 -51.65 19.93 -0.16
C LYS A 14 -51.64 19.64 1.34
N SER A 15 -52.78 19.24 1.91
CA SER A 15 -52.92 18.86 3.31
C SER A 15 -52.04 17.66 3.71
N ARG A 16 -51.75 16.73 2.78
CA ARG A 16 -50.91 15.54 3.03
C ARG A 16 -49.43 15.79 2.79
N ILE A 17 -49.08 16.79 1.97
CA ILE A 17 -47.69 17.13 1.64
C ILE A 17 -46.97 17.72 2.86
N VAL A 18 -47.65 18.57 3.63
CA VAL A 18 -47.03 19.24 4.79
C VAL A 18 -46.63 18.26 5.91
N PRO A 19 -47.49 17.33 6.36
CA PRO A 19 -47.10 16.32 7.35
C PRO A 19 -45.96 15.43 6.85
N MET A 20 -45.99 15.01 5.59
CA MET A 20 -44.95 14.16 5.01
C MET A 20 -43.60 14.89 4.92
N ALA A 21 -43.59 16.18 4.56
CA ALA A 21 -42.39 16.99 4.54
C ALA A 21 -41.81 17.18 5.96
N ILE A 22 -42.65 17.43 6.96
CA ILE A 22 -42.22 17.55 8.36
C ILE A 22 -41.63 16.22 8.86
N ILE A 23 -42.29 15.10 8.59
CA ILE A 23 -41.79 13.76 8.95
C ILE A 23 -40.42 13.51 8.30
N PHE A 24 -40.26 13.86 7.02
CA PHE A 24 -38.98 13.71 6.33
C PHE A 24 -37.88 14.56 6.97
N VAL A 25 -38.17 15.81 7.31
CA VAL A 25 -37.21 16.70 7.98
C VAL A 25 -36.83 16.17 9.37
N VAL A 26 -37.79 15.65 10.13
CA VAL A 26 -37.54 15.05 11.45
C VAL A 26 -36.69 13.77 11.33
N LEU A 27 -36.99 12.91 10.35
CA LEU A 27 -36.21 11.69 10.08
C LEU A 27 -34.79 12.00 9.61
N CYS A 28 -34.62 13.00 8.74
CA CYS A 28 -33.30 13.46 8.32
C CYS A 28 -32.53 14.08 9.50
N GLY A 29 -33.19 14.91 10.32
CA GLY A 29 -32.59 15.55 11.49
C GLY A 29 -32.17 14.55 12.56
N SER A 30 -33.00 13.56 12.86
CA SER A 30 -32.67 12.50 13.83
C SER A 30 -31.54 11.60 13.32
N SER A 31 -31.53 11.27 12.02
CA SER A 31 -30.44 10.53 11.40
C SER A 31 -29.11 11.29 11.47
N PHE A 32 -29.13 12.60 11.25
CA PHE A 32 -27.94 13.45 11.39
C PHE A 32 -27.44 13.48 12.83
N HIS A 33 -28.35 13.64 13.79
CA HIS A 33 -27.99 13.70 15.22
C HIS A 33 -27.40 12.36 15.72
N MET A 34 -27.96 11.23 15.28
CA MET A 34 -27.42 9.90 15.60
C MET A 34 -26.06 9.66 14.91
N GLY A 35 -25.87 10.16 13.70
CA GLY A 35 -24.58 10.13 13.01
C GLY A 35 -23.48 10.92 13.73
N ILE A 36 -23.81 12.11 14.25
CA ILE A 36 -22.87 12.94 15.01
C ILE A 36 -22.46 12.26 16.33
N ILE A 37 -23.41 11.67 17.07
CA ILE A 37 -23.10 10.93 18.30
C ILE A 37 -22.15 9.75 18.00
N PHE A 38 -22.39 9.01 16.91
CA PHE A 38 -21.56 7.86 16.55
C PHE A 38 -20.16 8.25 16.06
N CYS A 39 -20.01 9.38 15.35
CA CYS A 39 -18.70 9.92 14.99
C CYS A 39 -17.91 10.40 16.22
N SER A 40 -18.57 11.04 17.19
CA SER A 40 -17.92 11.51 18.41
C SER A 40 -17.32 10.38 19.25
N GLU A 41 -17.93 9.19 19.23
CA GLU A 41 -17.42 8.03 19.97
C GLU A 41 -16.11 7.46 19.36
N LYS A 42 -15.92 7.62 18.04
CA LYS A 42 -14.64 7.28 17.38
C LYS A 42 -13.50 8.20 17.81
N ASP A 43 -13.78 9.50 17.98
CA ASP A 43 -12.79 10.46 18.45
C ASP A 43 -12.37 10.16 19.88
N LYS A 44 -13.30 9.73 20.75
CA LYS A 44 -13.00 9.25 22.11
C LYS A 44 -12.11 8.00 22.11
N PHE A 45 -12.32 7.07 21.18
CA PHE A 45 -11.48 5.88 21.08
C PHE A 45 -10.07 6.20 20.59
N LEU A 46 -9.92 7.15 19.65
CA LEU A 46 -8.63 7.62 19.16
C LEU A 46 -7.86 8.38 20.24
N SER A 47 -8.54 9.21 21.04
CA SER A 47 -7.91 9.94 22.14
C SER A 47 -7.37 9.00 23.21
N ILE A 48 -8.11 7.93 23.58
CA ILE A 48 -7.64 6.90 24.52
C ILE A 48 -6.38 6.19 23.99
N TYR A 49 -6.29 5.94 22.68
CA TYR A 49 -5.09 5.34 22.08
C TYR A 49 -3.90 6.29 22.07
N SER A 50 -4.16 7.58 21.83
CA SER A 50 -3.13 8.62 21.82
C SER A 50 -2.61 8.93 23.23
N GLU A 51 -3.49 9.01 24.22
CA GLU A 51 -3.14 9.21 25.64
C GLU A 51 -2.29 8.04 26.15
N LYS A 52 -2.66 6.80 25.78
CA LYS A 52 -1.85 5.60 26.10
C LYS A 52 -0.47 5.60 25.46
N SER A 53 -0.26 6.36 24.38
CA SER A 53 1.06 6.51 23.75
C SER A 53 1.89 7.69 24.30
N ILE A 54 1.26 8.66 24.97
CA ILE A 54 1.92 9.88 25.44
C ILE A 54 2.18 9.87 26.95
N GLU A 55 1.67 8.89 27.69
CA GLU A 55 2.09 8.61 29.07
C GLU A 55 3.48 7.93 29.13
N SER A 56 4.44 8.53 28.43
CA SER A 56 5.88 8.30 28.58
C SER A 56 6.33 9.15 29.76
N HIS A 57 6.23 8.56 30.94
CA HIS A 57 6.65 9.13 32.22
C HIS A 57 8.07 9.71 32.14
N LYS A 58 8.13 11.04 32.11
CA LYS A 58 8.80 11.92 33.08
C LYS A 58 9.94 11.26 33.88
N GLU A 59 11.16 11.61 33.49
CA GLU A 59 12.34 11.85 34.33
C GLU A 59 12.34 11.12 35.69
N SER A 60 12.68 9.84 35.71
CA SER A 60 13.00 9.16 36.96
C SER A 60 14.01 8.05 36.75
N SER A 61 15.21 8.30 37.29
CA SER A 61 16.23 7.33 37.67
C SER A 61 16.73 6.37 36.59
N ILE A 62 18.04 6.41 36.34
CA ILE A 62 18.77 5.44 35.52
C ILE A 62 18.71 4.09 36.25
N ILE A 63 17.57 3.39 36.18
CA ILE A 63 17.49 1.98 36.51
C ILE A 63 18.19 1.28 35.35
N PRO A 64 19.26 0.51 35.58
CA PRO A 64 19.88 -0.26 34.52
C PRO A 64 18.79 -1.14 33.92
N LEU A 65 18.42 -0.86 32.67
CA LEU A 65 17.47 -1.67 31.92
C LEU A 65 18.04 -3.09 31.97
N GLN A 66 17.45 -3.95 32.81
CA GLN A 66 17.75 -5.37 32.81
C GLN A 66 17.20 -5.90 31.49
N ILE A 67 18.03 -5.85 30.46
CA ILE A 67 17.73 -6.38 29.14
C ILE A 67 17.61 -7.88 29.32
N LYS A 68 16.38 -8.34 29.50
CA LYS A 68 16.07 -9.76 29.52
C LYS A 68 16.19 -10.26 28.10
N TYR A 69 17.28 -10.96 27.81
CA TYR A 69 17.44 -11.64 26.53
C TYR A 69 16.35 -12.70 26.40
N ILE A 70 15.43 -12.50 25.46
CA ILE A 70 14.45 -13.49 25.07
C ILE A 70 15.08 -14.30 23.95
N SER A 71 15.30 -15.60 24.19
CA SER A 71 15.75 -16.53 23.16
C SER A 71 14.53 -17.09 22.43
N TYR A 72 14.55 -16.98 21.10
CA TYR A 72 13.52 -17.52 20.23
C TYR A 72 14.04 -18.80 19.56
N PRO A 73 13.29 -19.91 19.56
CA PRO A 73 13.68 -21.13 18.86
C PRO A 73 13.72 -20.90 17.34
N LYS A 74 14.44 -21.77 16.62
CA LYS A 74 14.44 -21.78 15.15
C LYS A 74 13.11 -22.34 14.62
N CYS A 75 12.50 -21.67 13.62
CA CYS A 75 11.32 -22.19 12.92
C CYS A 75 11.69 -23.36 11.99
N SER A 76 10.70 -24.16 11.59
CA SER A 76 10.87 -25.11 10.47
C SER A 76 11.25 -24.36 9.19
N ILE A 77 11.99 -25.05 8.32
CA ILE A 77 12.39 -24.55 6.99
C ILE A 77 11.18 -24.25 6.09
N ASP A 78 10.03 -24.87 6.37
CA ASP A 78 8.76 -24.66 5.66
C ASP A 78 8.17 -23.25 5.84
N PHE A 79 8.68 -22.49 6.81
CA PHE A 79 8.21 -21.13 7.09
C PHE A 79 8.93 -20.04 6.28
N GLN A 80 9.89 -20.37 5.42
CA GLN A 80 10.63 -19.38 4.63
C GLN A 80 9.74 -18.52 3.72
N ASP A 81 8.80 -19.15 3.02
CA ASP A 81 7.84 -18.47 2.14
C ASP A 81 6.48 -18.24 2.81
N TYR A 82 6.35 -18.56 4.11
CA TYR A 82 5.09 -18.44 4.82
C TYR A 82 4.76 -16.97 5.10
N THR A 83 3.68 -16.51 4.47
CA THR A 83 3.18 -15.14 4.62
C THR A 83 1.82 -15.16 5.34
N PRO A 84 1.80 -15.16 6.69
CA PRO A 84 0.62 -15.49 7.49
C PRO A 84 -0.61 -14.61 7.20
N CYS A 85 -0.38 -13.33 6.89
CA CYS A 85 -1.45 -12.35 6.65
C CYS A 85 -2.02 -12.38 5.22
N THR A 86 -1.43 -13.18 4.32
CA THR A 86 -1.85 -13.35 2.92
C THR A 86 -2.25 -14.78 2.59
N ASP A 87 -2.47 -15.62 3.60
CA ASP A 87 -2.87 -17.02 3.43
C ASP A 87 -4.29 -17.14 2.83
N PRO A 88 -4.44 -17.74 1.63
CA PRO A 88 -5.74 -18.01 1.01
C PRO A 88 -6.72 -18.78 1.86
N ARG A 89 -6.25 -19.68 2.73
CA ARG A 89 -7.13 -20.47 3.59
C ARG A 89 -7.79 -19.61 4.67
N ARG A 90 -7.16 -18.49 5.04
CA ARG A 90 -7.67 -17.57 6.07
C ARG A 90 -8.58 -16.51 5.48
N TRP A 91 -8.15 -15.81 4.43
CA TRP A 91 -8.96 -14.72 3.89
C TRP A 91 -10.25 -15.23 3.26
N LYS A 92 -10.28 -16.46 2.71
CA LYS A 92 -11.51 -17.11 2.21
C LYS A 92 -12.60 -17.35 3.28
N LYS A 93 -12.29 -17.25 4.57
CA LYS A 93 -13.27 -17.39 5.67
C LYS A 93 -14.15 -16.15 5.84
N TYR A 94 -13.73 -15.01 5.29
CA TYR A 94 -14.45 -13.75 5.41
C TYR A 94 -15.49 -13.61 4.29
N ILE A 95 -16.51 -12.79 4.49
CA ILE A 95 -17.58 -12.60 3.53
C ILE A 95 -17.09 -11.68 2.40
N SER A 96 -17.53 -11.87 1.16
CA SER A 96 -17.17 -10.96 0.04
C SER A 96 -17.68 -9.52 0.20
N TYR A 97 -18.44 -9.25 1.27
CA TYR A 97 -18.97 -7.93 1.57
C TYR A 97 -17.84 -6.92 1.66
N ARG A 98 -18.01 -5.79 0.96
CA ARG A 98 -17.05 -4.67 0.87
C ARG A 98 -15.61 -5.09 0.56
N HIS A 99 -15.44 -6.18 -0.19
CA HIS A 99 -14.11 -6.69 -0.53
C HIS A 99 -13.24 -7.05 0.69
N THR A 100 -13.84 -7.36 1.84
CA THR A 100 -13.06 -7.75 3.03
C THR A 100 -12.22 -8.99 2.79
N LEU A 101 -12.61 -9.86 1.84
CA LEU A 101 -11.78 -10.95 1.31
C LEU A 101 -10.39 -10.51 0.78
N LEU A 102 -10.26 -9.27 0.28
CA LEU A 102 -9.02 -8.74 -0.29
C LEU A 102 -8.13 -8.06 0.76
N GLU A 103 -8.64 -7.88 1.98
CA GLU A 103 -7.88 -7.33 3.09
C GLU A 103 -6.84 -8.34 3.61
N ARG A 104 -5.85 -7.82 4.34
CA ARG A 104 -4.85 -8.66 5.01
C ARG A 104 -5.46 -9.24 6.28
N HIS A 105 -5.48 -10.56 6.39
CA HIS A 105 -6.03 -11.26 7.55
C HIS A 105 -4.92 -12.00 8.28
N CYS A 106 -4.42 -11.42 9.37
CA CYS A 106 -3.35 -12.02 10.16
C CYS A 106 -3.88 -13.03 11.20
N PRO A 107 -3.08 -14.02 11.59
CA PRO A 107 -3.42 -14.91 12.70
C PRO A 107 -3.60 -14.15 14.02
N PRO A 108 -4.55 -14.60 14.88
CA PRO A 108 -4.66 -14.11 16.25
C PRO A 108 -3.38 -14.42 17.03
N LYS A 109 -3.13 -13.69 18.12
CA LYS A 109 -1.88 -13.80 18.90
C LYS A 109 -1.52 -15.23 19.27
N LEU A 110 -2.50 -16.04 19.65
CA LEU A 110 -2.32 -17.45 20.05
C LEU A 110 -1.81 -18.36 18.93
N GLU A 111 -2.05 -17.99 17.66
CA GLU A 111 -1.61 -18.74 16.49
C GLU A 111 -0.29 -18.20 15.90
N ARG A 112 0.21 -17.07 16.40
CA ARG A 112 1.47 -16.49 15.94
C ARG A 112 2.62 -17.34 16.44
N LYS A 113 3.60 -17.56 15.57
CA LYS A 113 4.81 -18.30 15.89
C LYS A 113 5.85 -17.31 16.41
N ASP A 114 6.33 -17.58 17.61
CA ASP A 114 7.44 -16.86 18.23
C ASP A 114 8.73 -17.65 17.99
N CYS A 115 9.22 -17.64 16.74
CA CYS A 115 10.42 -18.34 16.33
C CYS A 115 11.20 -17.55 15.25
N LEU A 116 12.48 -17.87 15.08
CA LEU A 116 13.35 -17.27 14.07
C LEU A 116 13.34 -18.13 12.80
N VAL A 117 12.87 -17.56 11.69
CA VAL A 117 12.90 -18.24 10.39
C VAL A 117 14.36 -18.32 9.92
N PRO A 118 14.89 -19.54 9.68
CA PRO A 118 16.26 -19.69 9.22
C PRO A 118 16.42 -19.20 7.78
N PRO A 119 17.64 -18.81 7.37
CA PRO A 119 17.93 -18.58 5.96
C PRO A 119 17.81 -19.88 5.16
N PRO A 120 17.60 -19.79 3.83
CA PRO A 120 17.62 -20.95 2.94
C PRO A 120 18.98 -21.66 2.98
N ASP A 121 18.97 -22.94 2.64
CA ASP A 121 20.19 -23.71 2.49
C ASP A 121 21.06 -23.12 1.38
N GLY A 122 22.34 -22.91 1.69
CA GLY A 122 23.28 -22.29 0.76
C GLY A 122 23.08 -20.77 0.57
N TYR A 123 22.34 -20.10 1.46
CA TYR A 123 22.25 -18.64 1.50
C TYR A 123 23.64 -18.00 1.48
N LYS A 124 23.80 -17.01 0.61
CA LYS A 124 25.06 -16.27 0.43
C LYS A 124 24.88 -14.83 0.90
N LEU A 125 25.98 -14.21 1.32
CA LEU A 125 25.99 -12.78 1.60
C LEU A 125 25.48 -12.00 0.38
N PRO A 126 24.52 -11.07 0.54
CA PRO A 126 23.98 -10.30 -0.56
C PRO A 126 25.09 -9.57 -1.33
N ILE A 127 24.96 -9.56 -2.66
CA ILE A 127 25.83 -8.78 -3.54
C ILE A 127 25.75 -7.31 -3.13
N ARG A 128 26.89 -6.60 -3.11
CA ARG A 128 26.92 -5.18 -2.72
C ARG A 128 26.48 -4.29 -3.88
N TRP A 129 25.81 -3.18 -3.54
CA TRP A 129 25.54 -2.09 -4.48
C TRP A 129 26.84 -1.55 -5.09
N PRO A 130 26.89 -1.17 -6.38
CA PRO A 130 25.78 -1.09 -7.35
C PRO A 130 25.47 -2.40 -8.08
N LYS A 131 26.32 -3.42 -8.00
CA LYS A 131 26.13 -4.69 -8.73
C LYS A 131 24.80 -5.38 -8.37
N SER A 132 24.37 -5.23 -7.11
CA SER A 132 23.08 -5.77 -6.64
C SER A 132 21.84 -5.19 -7.31
N ARG A 133 21.98 -4.14 -8.13
CA ARG A 133 20.91 -3.62 -8.99
C ARG A 133 20.56 -4.62 -10.10
N ASP A 134 21.58 -5.27 -10.65
CA ASP A 134 21.49 -6.05 -11.88
C ASP A 134 21.60 -7.57 -11.62
N GLU A 135 22.04 -7.97 -10.43
CA GLU A 135 22.21 -9.39 -10.07
C GLU A 135 21.95 -9.70 -8.60
N CYS A 136 21.48 -10.93 -8.33
CA CYS A 136 21.42 -11.50 -6.99
C CYS A 136 21.74 -13.01 -7.00
N TRP A 137 21.98 -13.59 -5.83
CA TRP A 137 22.22 -15.03 -5.71
C TRP A 137 20.92 -15.83 -5.82
N TYR A 138 20.92 -16.87 -6.66
CA TYR A 138 19.79 -17.79 -6.80
C TYR A 138 19.41 -18.43 -5.45
N ASN A 139 20.40 -18.90 -4.67
CA ASN A 139 20.15 -19.57 -3.39
C ASN A 139 19.50 -18.67 -2.32
N ASN A 140 19.55 -17.34 -2.48
CA ASN A 140 18.90 -16.43 -1.56
C ASN A 140 17.38 -16.32 -1.81
N VAL A 141 16.94 -16.68 -3.03
CA VAL A 141 15.54 -16.68 -3.44
C VAL A 141 15.30 -17.90 -4.35
N PRO A 142 15.36 -19.14 -3.82
CA PRO A 142 15.43 -20.36 -4.64
C PRO A 142 14.08 -20.74 -5.27
N ASN A 143 13.60 -19.92 -6.20
CA ASN A 143 12.30 -20.08 -6.84
C ASN A 143 12.44 -20.23 -8.37
N GLU A 144 12.74 -21.47 -8.80
CA GLU A 144 12.88 -21.83 -10.22
C GLU A 144 11.59 -21.62 -11.01
N TRP A 145 10.43 -21.71 -10.35
CA TRP A 145 9.13 -21.53 -10.99
C TRP A 145 8.97 -20.14 -11.60
N ILE A 146 9.44 -19.08 -10.93
CA ILE A 146 9.38 -17.72 -11.46
C ILE A 146 10.21 -17.61 -12.74
N ASN A 147 11.43 -18.15 -12.74
CA ASN A 147 12.31 -18.16 -13.91
C ASN A 147 11.64 -18.88 -15.09
N LYS A 148 10.95 -20.01 -14.84
CA LYS A 148 10.23 -20.76 -15.89
C LYS A 148 8.99 -20.03 -16.41
N GLN A 149 8.08 -19.63 -15.52
CA GLN A 149 6.76 -19.09 -15.88
C GLN A 149 6.76 -17.63 -16.32
N LYS A 150 7.77 -16.85 -15.94
CA LYS A 150 7.91 -15.42 -16.27
C LYS A 150 9.10 -15.12 -17.19
N SER A 151 9.74 -16.15 -17.73
CA SER A 151 10.88 -16.05 -18.67
C SER A 151 10.59 -15.12 -19.86
N ASN A 152 9.41 -15.25 -20.47
CA ASN A 152 8.99 -14.44 -21.61
C ASN A 152 8.85 -12.93 -21.31
N GLN A 153 8.74 -12.54 -20.04
CA GLN A 153 8.65 -11.14 -19.63
C GLN A 153 10.03 -10.51 -19.44
N HIS A 154 11.12 -11.29 -19.48
CA HIS A 154 12.50 -10.83 -19.25
C HIS A 154 12.67 -10.03 -17.94
N TRP A 155 11.92 -10.38 -16.89
CA TRP A 155 12.08 -9.77 -15.57
C TRP A 155 13.37 -10.21 -14.89
N LEU A 156 13.66 -11.50 -14.98
CA LEU A 156 14.87 -12.11 -14.46
C LEU A 156 15.29 -13.26 -15.36
N LYS A 157 16.58 -13.56 -15.36
CA LYS A 157 17.17 -14.70 -16.05
C LYS A 157 18.16 -15.37 -15.12
N LYS A 158 18.12 -16.70 -15.02
CA LYS A 158 19.13 -17.46 -14.27
C LYS A 158 20.38 -17.70 -15.12
N GLU A 159 21.54 -17.35 -14.60
CA GLU A 159 22.86 -17.64 -15.19
C GLU A 159 23.78 -18.24 -14.11
N GLY A 160 24.01 -19.55 -14.19
CA GLY A 160 24.73 -20.29 -13.15
C GLY A 160 24.04 -20.16 -11.79
N GLU A 161 24.77 -19.62 -10.82
CA GLU A 161 24.29 -19.42 -9.44
C GLU A 161 23.63 -18.04 -9.21
N LYS A 162 23.46 -17.24 -10.25
CA LYS A 162 22.91 -15.88 -10.15
C LYS A 162 21.60 -15.75 -10.91
N PHE A 163 20.74 -14.88 -10.38
CA PHE A 163 19.71 -14.23 -11.18
C PHE A 163 20.23 -12.89 -11.68
N ILE A 164 19.98 -12.61 -12.96
CA ILE A 164 20.29 -11.36 -13.65
C ILE A 164 18.96 -10.67 -13.96
N PHE A 165 18.92 -9.35 -13.81
CA PHE A 165 17.75 -8.51 -14.09
C PHE A 165 17.97 -7.72 -15.39
N PRO A 166 17.63 -8.27 -16.57
CA PRO A 166 17.91 -7.62 -17.85
C PRO A 166 17.01 -6.40 -18.15
N GLY A 167 16.03 -6.13 -17.28
CA GLY A 167 15.21 -4.93 -17.39
C GLY A 167 14.02 -5.03 -18.34
N GLY A 168 13.39 -6.21 -18.45
CA GLY A 168 12.16 -6.39 -19.23
C GLY A 168 10.88 -5.90 -18.53
N GLY A 169 9.76 -6.50 -18.94
CA GLY A 169 8.44 -6.34 -18.33
C GLY A 169 7.36 -5.82 -19.26
N THR A 170 6.13 -6.27 -19.01
CA THR A 170 4.97 -6.02 -19.91
C THR A 170 4.53 -4.56 -19.97
N MET A 171 4.92 -3.74 -18.99
CA MET A 171 4.51 -2.34 -18.88
C MET A 171 5.53 -1.37 -19.50
N PHE A 172 6.72 -1.85 -19.89
CA PHE A 172 7.82 -1.00 -20.35
C PHE A 172 8.20 -1.36 -21.79
N PRO A 173 7.61 -0.70 -22.81
CA PRO A 173 7.85 -1.04 -24.22
C PRO A 173 9.33 -0.91 -24.62
N ASN A 174 10.10 -0.06 -23.93
CA ASN A 174 11.52 0.14 -24.16
C ASN A 174 12.40 -0.47 -23.04
N GLY A 175 11.85 -1.36 -22.23
CA GLY A 175 12.49 -1.90 -21.02
C GLY A 175 12.42 -0.94 -19.82
N VAL A 176 12.50 -1.49 -18.61
CA VAL A 176 12.44 -0.71 -17.36
C VAL A 176 13.68 0.17 -17.17
N ALA A 177 14.82 -0.19 -17.77
CA ALA A 177 16.05 0.62 -17.69
C ALA A 177 15.83 2.07 -18.15
N LYS A 178 15.18 2.28 -19.31
CA LYS A 178 14.88 3.63 -19.80
C LYS A 178 13.93 4.40 -18.87
N TYR A 179 13.01 3.71 -18.22
CA TYR A 179 12.14 4.32 -17.22
C TYR A 179 12.93 4.76 -15.99
N VAL A 180 13.88 3.93 -15.54
CA VAL A 180 14.80 4.28 -14.44
C VAL A 180 15.68 5.47 -14.81
N ASP A 181 16.18 5.55 -16.05
CA ASP A 181 16.99 6.69 -16.52
C ASP A 181 16.20 8.01 -16.44
N LEU A 182 14.94 8.00 -16.93
CA LEU A 182 14.04 9.15 -16.80
C LEU A 182 13.82 9.53 -15.32
N MET A 183 13.67 8.54 -14.44
CA MET A 183 13.50 8.80 -13.01
C MET A 183 14.77 9.38 -12.38
N GLN A 184 15.95 8.94 -12.80
CA GLN A 184 17.23 9.44 -12.34
C GLN A 184 17.50 10.88 -12.82
N ASP A 185 16.98 11.27 -13.98
CA ASP A 185 17.05 12.65 -14.45
C ASP A 185 16.17 13.60 -13.63
N LEU A 186 15.02 13.10 -13.16
CA LEU A 186 14.13 13.83 -12.25
C LEU A 186 14.62 13.85 -10.80
N ILE A 187 15.31 12.79 -10.37
CA ILE A 187 15.76 12.56 -9.01
C ILE A 187 17.26 12.19 -9.03
N PRO A 188 18.15 13.19 -9.02
CA PRO A 188 19.59 12.97 -9.12
C PRO A 188 20.15 12.05 -8.02
N GLU A 189 19.55 12.01 -6.83
CA GLU A 189 19.95 11.16 -5.70
C GLU A 189 19.68 9.66 -5.91
N MET A 190 19.06 9.29 -7.03
CA MET A 190 19.00 7.89 -7.49
C MET A 190 20.25 7.48 -8.30
N LYS A 191 21.06 8.43 -8.79
CA LYS A 191 22.28 8.13 -9.58
C LYS A 191 23.44 7.68 -8.70
N ASP A 192 23.61 8.29 -7.53
CA ASP A 192 24.73 8.05 -6.62
C ASP A 192 24.48 6.88 -5.63
N GLY A 193 23.28 6.31 -5.62
CA GLY A 193 22.89 5.23 -4.71
C GLY A 193 22.59 5.69 -3.28
N THR A 194 22.36 6.99 -3.08
CA THR A 194 21.74 7.53 -1.85
C THR A 194 20.33 6.95 -1.70
N ILE A 195 19.57 6.93 -2.80
CA ILE A 195 18.32 6.18 -2.94
C ILE A 195 18.61 4.87 -3.66
N ARG A 196 18.29 3.75 -2.99
CA ARG A 196 18.48 2.39 -3.54
C ARG A 196 17.16 1.66 -3.78
N THR A 197 16.09 2.13 -3.14
CA THR A 197 14.76 1.53 -3.23
C THR A 197 13.75 2.65 -3.41
N ALA A 198 12.95 2.55 -4.47
CA ALA A 198 11.84 3.45 -4.73
C ALA A 198 10.56 2.63 -4.86
N ILE A 199 9.52 3.04 -4.15
CA ILE A 199 8.18 2.47 -4.26
C ILE A 199 7.40 3.40 -5.16
N TYR A 200 7.09 2.92 -6.36
CA TYR A 200 6.23 3.62 -7.30
C TYR A 200 4.79 3.17 -7.11
N THR A 201 3.91 4.09 -6.74
CA THR A 201 2.46 3.88 -6.75
C THR A 201 1.85 4.73 -7.86
N ARG A 202 1.21 4.05 -8.82
CA ARG A 202 0.44 4.73 -9.86
C ARG A 202 -0.76 5.43 -9.22
N CYS A 203 -0.95 6.72 -9.48
CA CYS A 203 -2.26 7.33 -9.26
C CYS A 203 -3.16 7.01 -10.46
N GLY A 204 -4.44 6.79 -10.21
CA GLY A 204 -5.43 6.56 -11.26
C GLY A 204 -5.62 7.82 -12.11
N GLY A 205 -4.77 8.02 -13.13
CA GLY A 205 -4.91 9.11 -14.09
C GLY A 205 -5.83 8.72 -15.24
N TRP A 206 -6.82 9.56 -15.54
CA TRP A 206 -7.62 9.48 -16.76
C TRP A 206 -6.75 9.88 -17.96
N MET A 207 -6.76 9.07 -19.01
CA MET A 207 -6.03 9.39 -20.24
C MET A 207 -6.72 10.54 -20.97
N GLN A 208 -6.24 11.77 -20.78
CA GLN A 208 -6.66 12.90 -21.60
C GLN A 208 -6.05 12.73 -23.00
N ARG A 209 -6.89 12.81 -24.04
CA ARG A 209 -6.46 12.81 -25.45
C ARG A 209 -5.32 13.83 -25.61
N ASN A 210 -4.12 13.35 -25.93
CA ASN A 210 -2.90 14.12 -26.22
C ASN A 210 -2.06 14.61 -25.03
N LYS A 211 -2.28 14.14 -23.79
CA LYS A 211 -1.33 14.39 -22.70
C LYS A 211 -1.14 13.14 -21.84
N VAL A 212 0.05 12.54 -21.91
CA VAL A 212 0.45 11.50 -20.95
C VAL A 212 0.89 12.20 -19.68
N THR A 213 -0.06 12.51 -18.81
CA THR A 213 0.24 12.89 -17.43
C THR A 213 0.52 11.58 -16.69
N ILE A 214 1.79 11.23 -16.48
CA ILE A 214 2.12 10.19 -15.50
C ILE A 214 1.92 10.81 -14.13
N GLU A 215 0.68 10.74 -13.64
CA GLU A 215 0.34 11.07 -12.27
C GLU A 215 0.79 9.91 -11.40
N ALA A 216 1.92 10.06 -10.73
CA ALA A 216 2.47 9.02 -9.88
C ALA A 216 2.93 9.58 -8.55
N SER A 217 2.73 8.80 -7.49
CA SER A 217 3.38 9.03 -6.21
C SER A 217 4.57 8.10 -6.13
N ILE A 218 5.74 8.68 -5.91
CA ILE A 218 6.95 7.89 -5.65
C ILE A 218 7.34 8.13 -4.20
N ILE A 219 7.39 7.04 -3.45
CA ILE A 219 7.93 7.01 -2.09
C ILE A 219 9.36 6.49 -2.21
N LEU A 220 10.33 7.36 -1.92
CA LEU A 220 11.74 7.01 -1.96
C LEU A 220 12.14 6.46 -0.58
N VAL A 221 12.62 5.22 -0.55
CA VAL A 221 13.12 4.57 0.67
C VAL A 221 14.65 4.66 0.63
N PHE A 222 15.20 5.48 1.52
CA PHE A 222 16.63 5.73 1.59
C PHE A 222 17.37 4.51 2.14
N GLY A 223 18.44 4.12 1.44
CA GLY A 223 19.21 2.93 1.80
C GLY A 223 20.32 3.19 2.82
N LYS A 224 20.57 4.45 3.19
CA LYS A 224 21.75 4.78 4.01
C LYS A 224 21.63 6.02 4.90
N THR A 225 20.73 6.95 4.63
CA THR A 225 20.66 8.24 5.33
C THR A 225 19.41 8.33 6.19
N ASN A 226 19.56 8.90 7.40
CA ASN A 226 18.48 9.37 8.28
C ASN A 226 17.77 10.61 7.69
N THR A 227 17.51 10.59 6.39
CA THR A 227 16.76 11.64 5.70
C THR A 227 15.29 11.25 5.70
N SER A 228 14.42 12.23 5.91
CA SER A 228 12.97 12.03 5.86
C SER A 228 12.56 11.41 4.51
N PRO A 229 11.53 10.54 4.50
CA PRO A 229 10.99 10.00 3.26
C PRO A 229 10.64 11.14 2.31
N LYS A 230 11.15 11.10 1.07
CA LYS A 230 10.79 12.08 0.05
C LYS A 230 9.56 11.56 -0.68
N SER A 231 8.49 12.35 -0.69
CA SER A 231 7.29 12.09 -1.48
C SER A 231 7.23 13.05 -2.67
N LEU A 232 7.06 12.48 -3.86
CA LEU A 232 6.62 13.21 -5.04
C LEU A 232 5.11 13.02 -5.17
N LYS A 233 4.35 14.12 -5.23
CA LYS A 233 2.88 14.06 -5.38
C LYS A 233 2.47 13.92 -6.85
N CYS A 234 1.35 13.24 -7.04
CA CYS A 234 0.74 12.93 -8.34
C CYS A 234 0.39 14.14 -9.23
N THR A 235 0.33 15.36 -8.67
CA THR A 235 0.00 16.57 -9.43
C THR A 235 1.16 17.11 -10.28
N THR A 236 2.35 16.54 -10.14
CA THR A 236 3.53 16.99 -10.90
C THR A 236 3.42 16.44 -12.32
N ASN A 237 2.99 17.28 -13.28
CA ASN A 237 3.00 16.91 -14.70
C ASN A 237 4.41 16.41 -15.06
N LEU A 238 4.59 15.16 -15.48
CA LEU A 238 5.89 14.71 -15.96
C LEU A 238 6.34 15.47 -17.22
N SER A 239 5.44 16.11 -17.96
CA SER A 239 5.84 17.04 -19.04
C SER A 239 6.52 18.30 -18.51
N LEU A 240 6.38 18.62 -17.22
CA LEU A 240 7.20 19.61 -16.52
C LEU A 240 8.53 19.00 -16.05
N ALA A 241 8.99 17.86 -16.61
CA ALA A 241 10.28 17.24 -16.28
C ALA A 241 11.49 18.19 -16.38
N ASN A 242 11.36 19.32 -17.08
CA ASN A 242 12.36 20.39 -17.07
C ASN A 242 12.24 21.35 -15.86
N LYS A 243 11.38 21.07 -14.90
CA LYS A 243 11.29 21.76 -13.61
C LYS A 243 11.63 20.76 -12.50
N PRO A 244 12.42 21.16 -11.49
CA PRO A 244 12.76 20.30 -10.37
C PRO A 244 11.48 19.81 -9.70
N ALA A 245 11.37 18.49 -9.56
CA ALA A 245 10.24 17.87 -8.91
C ALA A 245 10.17 18.36 -7.45
N THR A 246 9.03 18.90 -7.02
CA THR A 246 8.88 19.42 -5.65
C THR A 246 8.79 18.26 -4.68
N ILE A 247 9.90 18.02 -3.97
CA ILE A 247 10.00 17.08 -2.86
C ILE A 247 9.19 17.64 -1.69
N ILE A 248 8.25 16.85 -1.18
CA ILE A 248 7.57 17.17 0.08
C ILE A 248 8.15 16.23 1.13
N SER A 249 8.84 16.83 2.11
CA SER A 249 9.39 16.19 3.31
C SER A 249 8.36 16.10 4.42
#